data_AF-A0A661CUG6-F1
#
_entry.id   AF-A0A661CUG6-F1
#
_cell.length_a   1.000
_cell.length_b   1.000
_cell.length_c   1.000
_cell.angle_alpha   90.00
_cell.angle_beta   90.00
_cell.angle_gamma   90.00
#
_symmetry.space_group_name_H-M   'P 1'
#
loop_
_entity.id
_entity.type
_entity.pdbx_description
1 polymer ?
#
loop_
_entity_poly.entity_id
_entity_poly.type
_entity_poly.pdbx_seq_one_letter_code
_entity_poly.pdbx_strand_id
1 'polypeptide(L)'
;MTAQIPDTLKNNHPKVDFGNLSIQAVVIGDITKEHGWGVGFYKMPILPNPPKGRTCSALWSGYIKNFELLETGQLKLVSYSYPFADTKERPIDEVNLLLEGNFWLVMKSDFEGPKVFVPFVDGFIETDYNQWQVQNGESLTKVKENPDDGMTGFAIM
;
A
#
# COMPACT_ATOMS: atom_id res chain seq x y z
N MET A 1 -7.79 -17.15 11.23
CA MET A 1 -7.97 -16.40 9.96
C MET A 1 -6.65 -16.46 9.20
N THR A 2 -6.61 -16.51 7.86
CA THR A 2 -5.34 -16.46 7.10
C THR A 2 -5.03 -15.01 6.78
N ALA A 3 -3.83 -14.52 7.14
CA ALA A 3 -3.41 -13.17 6.80
C ALA A 3 -3.21 -13.04 5.28
N GLN A 4 -3.75 -11.97 4.68
CA GLN A 4 -3.48 -11.63 3.28
C GLN A 4 -2.06 -11.06 3.16
N ILE A 5 -1.36 -11.47 2.11
CA ILE A 5 -0.05 -10.94 1.76
C ILE A 5 -0.25 -9.52 1.20
N PRO A 6 0.40 -8.50 1.77
CA PRO A 6 0.29 -7.13 1.29
C PRO A 6 0.95 -6.95 -0.08
N ASP A 7 0.58 -5.87 -0.75
CA ASP A 7 1.37 -5.32 -1.86
C ASP A 7 2.72 -4.82 -1.29
N THR A 8 3.73 -4.63 -2.15
CA THR A 8 5.05 -4.13 -1.70
C THR A 8 5.22 -2.65 -2.06
N LEU A 9 5.98 -1.94 -1.23
CA LEU A 9 6.31 -0.53 -1.44
C LEU A 9 7.78 -0.29 -1.14
N LYS A 10 8.53 0.15 -2.15
CA LYS A 10 9.85 0.74 -1.98
C LYS A 10 9.69 2.25 -1.81
N ASN A 11 10.10 2.79 -0.67
CA ASN A 11 10.01 4.22 -0.40
C ASN A 11 11.35 4.92 -0.63
N ASN A 12 11.44 5.76 -1.65
CA ASN A 12 12.61 6.62 -1.89
C ASN A 12 12.35 8.08 -1.49
N HIS A 13 11.16 8.42 -0.98
CA HIS A 13 10.82 9.81 -0.70
C HIS A 13 11.52 10.32 0.57
N PRO A 14 12.28 11.44 0.51
CA PRO A 14 13.19 11.81 1.59
C PRO A 14 12.50 12.32 2.86
N LYS A 15 11.22 12.69 2.78
CA LYS A 15 10.45 13.28 3.91
C LYS A 15 9.32 12.40 4.42
N VAL A 16 8.98 11.36 3.67
CA VAL A 16 7.88 10.47 4.04
C VAL A 16 8.50 9.19 4.60
N ASP A 17 8.06 8.82 5.79
CA ASP A 17 8.39 7.59 6.46
C ASP A 17 7.06 6.87 6.71
N PHE A 18 7.00 5.59 6.36
CA PHE A 18 5.81 4.76 6.59
C PHE A 18 6.00 3.84 7.80
N GLY A 19 7.18 3.81 8.41
CA GLY A 19 7.51 2.89 9.50
C GLY A 19 7.24 1.44 9.11
N ASN A 20 6.41 0.77 9.90
CA ASN A 20 6.01 -0.63 9.72
C ASN A 20 4.74 -0.81 8.83
N LEU A 21 4.20 0.27 8.27
CA LEU A 21 2.99 0.20 7.46
C LEU A 21 3.25 -0.50 6.12
N SER A 22 2.38 -1.46 5.79
CA SER A 22 2.38 -2.18 4.52
C SER A 22 1.15 -1.82 3.70
N ILE A 23 1.31 -1.67 2.39
CA ILE A 23 0.22 -1.31 1.47
C ILE A 23 -0.75 -2.50 1.27
N GLN A 24 -2.03 -2.23 1.44
CA GLN A 24 -3.11 -3.20 1.26
C GLN A 24 -3.90 -2.93 -0.03
N ALA A 25 -4.11 -1.65 -0.35
CA ALA A 25 -4.86 -1.26 -1.53
C ALA A 25 -4.55 0.18 -1.96
N VAL A 26 -4.92 0.49 -3.20
CA VAL A 26 -5.06 1.86 -3.71
C VAL A 26 -6.55 2.09 -3.96
N VAL A 27 -7.13 3.10 -3.33
CA VAL A 27 -8.58 3.37 -3.36
C VAL A 27 -8.86 4.80 -3.79
N ILE A 28 -10.08 5.04 -4.27
CA ILE A 28 -10.53 6.33 -4.78
C ILE A 28 -11.83 6.77 -4.11
N GLY A 29 -12.09 8.08 -4.16
CA GLY A 29 -13.31 8.69 -3.62
C GLY A 29 -13.28 8.83 -2.09
N ASP A 30 -14.48 8.86 -1.51
CA ASP A 30 -14.69 9.06 -0.07
C ASP A 30 -14.36 7.78 0.72
N ILE A 31 -13.26 7.82 1.48
CA ILE A 31 -12.76 6.72 2.31
C ILE A 31 -13.64 6.39 3.52
N THR A 32 -14.67 7.19 3.82
CA THR A 32 -15.65 6.87 4.88
C THR A 32 -16.76 5.92 4.41
N LYS A 33 -16.86 5.67 3.10
CA LYS A 33 -17.86 4.77 2.48
C LYS A 33 -17.32 3.32 2.39
N GLU A 34 -18.22 2.39 2.06
CA GLU A 34 -17.92 0.96 1.81
C GLU A 34 -17.03 0.32 2.88
N HIS A 35 -17.42 0.43 4.15
CA HIS A 35 -16.67 -0.13 5.28
C HIS A 35 -15.21 0.38 5.41
N GLY A 36 -14.97 1.63 5.01
CA GLY A 36 -13.64 2.22 5.09
C GLY A 36 -12.70 1.72 4.00
N TRP A 37 -13.20 1.45 2.79
CA TRP A 37 -12.39 1.04 1.65
C TRP A 37 -12.47 2.03 0.48
N GLY A 38 -13.07 3.20 0.68
CA GLY A 38 -13.33 4.14 -0.41
C GLY A 38 -14.53 3.74 -1.25
N VAL A 39 -14.91 4.61 -2.19
CA VAL A 39 -16.02 4.35 -3.12
C VAL A 39 -15.64 3.30 -4.17
N GLY A 40 -14.33 3.04 -4.34
CA GLY A 40 -13.83 1.93 -5.16
C GLY A 40 -12.32 1.82 -5.16
N PHE A 41 -11.81 0.81 -5.86
CA PHE A 41 -10.39 0.60 -6.07
C PHE A 41 -9.88 1.41 -7.27
N TYR A 42 -8.63 1.87 -7.18
CA TYR A 42 -7.96 2.50 -8.32
C TYR A 42 -7.82 1.49 -9.46
N LYS A 43 -8.33 1.85 -10.63
CA LYS A 43 -8.28 0.98 -11.81
C LYS A 43 -6.94 1.13 -12.52
N MET A 44 -6.10 0.11 -12.42
CA MET A 44 -4.82 0.07 -13.14
C MET A 44 -5.07 -0.06 -14.66
N PRO A 45 -4.53 0.84 -15.50
CA PRO A 45 -4.62 0.75 -16.96
C PRO A 45 -3.96 -0.51 -17.53
N ILE A 46 -2.85 -0.94 -16.93
CA ILE A 46 -2.14 -2.16 -17.30
C ILE A 46 -2.56 -3.24 -16.32
N LEU A 47 -3.02 -4.38 -16.83
CA LEU A 47 -3.53 -5.48 -16.02
C LEU A 47 -2.49 -6.58 -15.85
N PRO A 48 -2.53 -7.32 -14.72
CA PRO A 48 -1.72 -8.52 -14.52
C PRO A 48 -2.09 -9.60 -15.54
N ASN A 49 -1.19 -10.54 -15.78
CA ASN A 49 -1.38 -11.70 -16.65
C ASN A 49 -2.11 -12.83 -15.89
N PRO A 50 -3.43 -13.04 -16.09
CA PRO A 50 -4.22 -13.94 -15.26
C PRO A 50 -3.75 -15.41 -15.27
N PRO A 51 -3.32 -16.00 -16.41
CA PRO A 51 -2.75 -17.34 -16.45
C PRO A 51 -1.61 -17.62 -15.47
N LYS A 52 -0.80 -16.60 -15.13
CA LYS A 52 0.33 -16.72 -14.19
C LYS A 52 -0.12 -16.69 -12.73
N GLY A 53 -1.26 -16.08 -12.44
CA GLY A 53 -1.77 -15.91 -11.09
C GLY A 53 -2.40 -17.17 -10.51
N ARG A 54 -2.26 -17.34 -9.19
CA ARG A 54 -2.97 -18.38 -8.42
C ARG A 54 -3.56 -17.74 -7.19
N THR A 55 -4.89 -17.80 -7.09
CA THR A 55 -5.63 -17.27 -5.96
C THR A 55 -5.61 -18.28 -4.81
N CYS A 56 -5.33 -17.82 -3.59
CA CYS A 56 -5.43 -18.62 -2.39
C CYS A 56 -5.90 -17.76 -1.21
N SER A 57 -6.21 -18.36 -0.06
CA SER A 57 -6.69 -17.63 1.12
C SER A 57 -5.71 -16.58 1.68
N ALA A 58 -4.45 -16.60 1.24
CA ALA A 58 -3.43 -15.61 1.59
C ALA A 58 -3.18 -14.58 0.47
N LEU A 59 -3.70 -14.77 -0.75
CA LEU A 59 -3.49 -13.85 -1.88
C LEU A 59 -4.67 -13.95 -2.85
N TRP A 60 -5.75 -13.24 -2.54
CA TRP A 60 -6.98 -13.29 -3.34
C TRP A 60 -6.84 -12.68 -4.74
N SER A 61 -5.97 -11.69 -4.89
CA SER A 61 -5.61 -11.12 -6.20
C SER A 61 -4.93 -12.16 -7.11
N GLY A 62 -4.23 -13.13 -6.52
CA GLY A 62 -3.37 -14.08 -7.21
C GLY A 62 -2.02 -13.51 -7.67
N TYR A 63 -1.73 -12.26 -7.31
CA TYR A 63 -0.48 -11.56 -7.62
C TYR A 63 -0.22 -10.44 -6.59
N ILE A 64 1.05 -10.06 -6.46
CA ILE A 64 1.49 -8.93 -5.61
C ILE A 64 1.83 -7.76 -6.54
N LYS A 65 1.31 -6.57 -6.24
CA LYS A 65 1.74 -5.34 -6.91
C LYS A 65 2.98 -4.80 -6.22
N ASN A 66 3.99 -4.45 -6.99
CA ASN A 66 5.21 -3.83 -6.47
C ASN A 66 5.22 -2.35 -6.81
N PHE A 67 5.15 -1.51 -5.79
CA PHE A 67 5.14 -0.07 -5.92
C PHE A 67 6.48 0.55 -5.52
N GLU A 68 6.74 1.72 -6.07
CA GLU A 68 7.84 2.59 -5.70
C GLU A 68 7.31 4.01 -5.49
N LEU A 69 7.54 4.57 -4.29
CA LEU A 69 7.33 6.00 -4.06
C LEU A 69 8.62 6.72 -4.47
N LEU A 70 8.52 7.53 -5.50
CA LEU A 70 9.65 8.30 -6.03
C LEU A 70 10.03 9.46 -5.11
N GLU A 71 11.25 9.96 -5.26
CA GLU A 71 11.73 11.17 -4.56
C GLU A 71 10.85 12.39 -4.80
N THR A 72 10.15 12.45 -5.94
CA THR A 72 9.21 13.52 -6.29
C THR A 72 7.88 13.44 -5.53
N GLY A 73 7.60 12.34 -4.85
CA GLY A 73 6.34 12.09 -4.15
C GLY A 73 5.29 11.38 -5.00
N GLN A 74 5.62 11.01 -6.24
CA GLN A 74 4.72 10.24 -7.10
C GLN A 74 4.82 8.75 -6.84
N LEU A 75 3.70 8.06 -6.92
CA LEU A 75 3.63 6.61 -6.78
C LEU A 75 3.71 5.93 -8.14
N LYS A 76 4.64 4.97 -8.26
CA LYS A 76 4.84 4.18 -9.47
C LYS A 76 4.51 2.71 -9.21
N LEU A 77 3.67 2.11 -10.04
CA LEU A 77 3.56 0.66 -10.15
C LEU A 77 4.70 0.14 -11.02
N VAL A 78 5.63 -0.60 -10.41
CA VAL A 78 6.82 -1.12 -11.08
C VAL A 78 6.51 -2.43 -11.79
N SER A 79 5.87 -3.37 -11.10
CA SER A 79 5.63 -4.71 -11.63
C SER A 79 4.53 -5.48 -10.88
N TYR A 80 4.14 -6.62 -11.45
CA TYR A 80 3.34 -7.66 -10.80
C TYR A 80 4.20 -8.91 -10.55
N SER A 81 4.18 -9.44 -9.33
CA SER A 81 4.85 -10.70 -8.95
C SER A 81 3.84 -11.83 -8.72
N TYR A 82 4.19 -13.04 -9.16
CA TYR A 82 3.34 -14.23 -9.02
C TYR A 82 4.01 -15.29 -8.12
N PRO A 83 3.99 -15.13 -6.79
CA PRO A 83 4.74 -16.00 -5.86
C PRO A 83 4.24 -17.44 -5.84
N PHE A 84 2.98 -17.66 -6.22
CA PHE A 84 2.31 -18.97 -6.26
C PHE A 84 2.14 -19.51 -7.68
N ALA A 85 2.84 -18.97 -8.68
CA ALA A 85 2.81 -19.54 -10.03
C ALA A 85 3.30 -21.01 -10.01
N ASP A 86 2.77 -21.82 -10.93
CA ASP A 86 3.15 -23.24 -11.05
C ASP A 86 4.62 -23.44 -11.47
N THR A 87 5.26 -22.38 -11.98
CA THR A 87 6.67 -22.41 -12.37
C THR A 87 7.59 -22.05 -11.20
N LYS A 88 8.73 -22.73 -11.09
CA LYS A 88 9.74 -22.44 -10.06
C LYS A 88 10.32 -21.02 -10.18
N GLU A 89 10.29 -20.44 -11.38
CA GLU A 89 10.90 -19.14 -11.69
C GLU A 89 10.15 -17.96 -11.10
N ARG A 90 8.90 -18.13 -10.60
CA ARG A 90 8.07 -17.07 -9.99
C ARG A 90 8.09 -15.80 -10.84
N PRO A 91 7.37 -15.80 -11.97
CA PRO A 91 7.51 -14.77 -12.99
C PRO A 91 7.15 -13.38 -12.44
N ILE A 92 7.67 -12.36 -13.13
CA ILE A 92 7.38 -10.96 -12.87
C ILE A 92 6.94 -10.34 -14.20
N ASP A 93 5.90 -9.51 -14.18
CA ASP A 93 5.51 -8.66 -15.30
C ASP A 93 5.89 -7.21 -14.99
N GLU A 94 6.82 -6.65 -15.74
CA GLU A 94 7.20 -5.24 -15.62
C GLU A 94 6.15 -4.33 -16.26
N VAL A 95 5.85 -3.21 -15.61
CA VAL A 95 4.78 -2.29 -16.00
C VAL A 95 5.29 -0.86 -16.14
N ASN A 96 6.02 -0.36 -15.12
CA ASN A 96 6.53 1.01 -15.07
C ASN A 96 5.47 2.11 -15.31
N LEU A 97 4.40 2.11 -14.52
CA LEU A 97 3.28 3.04 -14.62
C LEU A 97 3.27 4.04 -13.46
N LEU A 98 3.22 5.35 -13.74
CA LEU A 98 2.92 6.37 -12.74
C LEU A 98 1.41 6.43 -12.48
N LEU A 99 1.03 6.49 -11.21
CA LEU A 99 -0.36 6.71 -10.80
C LEU A 99 -0.64 8.21 -10.78
N GLU A 100 -1.80 8.57 -11.33
CA GLU A 100 -2.25 9.95 -11.50
C GLU A 100 -3.60 10.19 -10.82
N GLY A 101 -3.89 11.47 -10.56
CA GLY A 101 -5.15 11.93 -9.98
C GLY A 101 -5.22 11.78 -8.46
N ASN A 102 -6.44 11.91 -7.93
CA ASN A 102 -6.70 11.86 -6.49
C ASN A 102 -7.03 10.45 -6.04
N PHE A 103 -6.24 9.92 -5.12
CA PHE A 103 -6.43 8.58 -4.57
C PHE A 103 -5.85 8.48 -3.16
N TRP A 104 -6.05 7.34 -2.52
CA TRP A 104 -5.52 7.04 -1.20
C TRP A 104 -4.77 5.73 -1.22
N LEU A 105 -3.63 5.67 -0.55
CA LEU A 105 -3.04 4.40 -0.15
C LEU A 105 -3.67 3.94 1.15
N VAL A 106 -4.19 2.71 1.16
CA VAL A 106 -4.64 2.03 2.37
C VAL A 106 -3.48 1.20 2.88
N MET A 107 -3.02 1.51 4.08
CA MET A 107 -1.89 0.82 4.71
C MET A 107 -2.25 0.30 6.09
N LYS A 108 -1.55 -0.74 6.54
CA LYS A 108 -1.73 -1.37 7.86
C LYS A 108 -0.39 -1.85 8.42
N SER A 109 -0.21 -1.78 9.74
CA SER A 109 0.96 -2.36 10.44
C SER A 109 0.89 -3.89 10.49
N ASP A 110 -0.32 -4.43 10.56
CA ASP A 110 -0.58 -5.86 10.69
C ASP A 110 -1.95 -6.21 10.07
N PHE A 111 -2.25 -7.50 9.98
CA PHE A 111 -3.45 -7.99 9.29
C PHE A 111 -4.77 -7.55 9.94
N GLU A 112 -4.83 -7.41 11.27
CA GLU A 112 -6.06 -7.07 12.00
C GLU A 112 -6.09 -5.59 12.45
N GLY A 113 -4.98 -4.87 12.30
CA GLY A 113 -4.81 -3.52 12.80
C GLY A 113 -5.69 -2.47 12.10
N PRO A 114 -5.61 -1.22 12.54
CA PRO A 114 -6.35 -0.13 11.92
C PRO A 114 -5.81 0.17 10.51
N LYS A 115 -6.68 0.69 9.64
CA LYS A 115 -6.26 1.22 8.34
C LYS A 115 -5.74 2.64 8.51
N VAL A 116 -4.63 2.93 7.85
CA VAL A 116 -4.11 4.28 7.63
C VAL A 116 -4.32 4.64 6.17
N PHE A 117 -5.00 5.76 5.92
CA PHE A 117 -5.27 6.30 4.61
C PHE A 117 -4.32 7.46 4.34
N VAL A 118 -3.40 7.25 3.39
CA VAL A 118 -2.41 8.24 2.97
C VAL A 118 -2.92 8.93 1.71
N PRO A 119 -3.15 10.26 1.74
CA PRO A 119 -3.68 10.97 0.59
C PRO A 119 -2.63 11.11 -0.51
N PHE A 120 -3.08 10.95 -1.75
CA PHE A 120 -2.41 11.42 -2.94
C PHE A 120 -3.31 12.44 -3.64
N VAL A 121 -2.79 13.63 -3.86
CA VAL A 121 -3.47 14.75 -4.53
C VAL A 121 -2.75 15.02 -5.85
N ASP A 122 -3.50 14.96 -6.95
CA ASP A 122 -2.99 15.10 -8.31
C ASP A 122 -1.76 14.21 -8.61
N GLY A 123 -1.75 13.00 -8.04
CA GLY A 123 -0.68 12.01 -8.20
C GLY A 123 0.51 12.16 -7.25
N PHE A 124 0.49 13.11 -6.32
CA PHE A 124 1.56 13.36 -5.36
C PHE A 124 1.11 13.06 -3.93
N ILE A 125 1.98 12.43 -3.15
CA ILE A 125 1.72 12.15 -1.74
C ILE A 125 1.58 13.43 -0.92
N GLU A 126 0.60 13.46 -0.02
CA GLU A 126 0.53 14.47 1.01
C GLU A 126 1.54 14.15 2.13
N THR A 127 2.44 15.10 2.37
CA THR A 127 3.56 14.94 3.32
C THR A 127 3.22 15.45 4.72
N ASP A 128 2.14 16.21 4.88
CA ASP A 128 1.59 16.55 6.18
C ASP A 128 0.81 15.36 6.76
N TYR A 129 1.42 14.67 7.72
CA TYR A 129 0.84 13.52 8.40
C TYR A 129 -0.48 13.84 9.13
N ASN A 130 -0.77 15.11 9.43
CA ASN A 130 -2.06 15.49 10.01
C ASN A 130 -3.23 15.34 9.03
N GLN A 131 -2.93 15.24 7.73
CA GLN A 131 -3.93 14.98 6.69
C GLN A 131 -4.15 13.48 6.46
N TRP A 132 -3.30 12.62 7.02
CA TRP A 132 -3.48 11.18 6.95
C TRP A 132 -4.60 10.78 7.90
N GLN A 133 -5.48 9.89 7.44
CA GLN A 133 -6.63 9.48 8.24
C GLN A 133 -6.39 8.08 8.79
N VAL A 134 -6.70 7.86 10.07
CA VAL A 134 -6.73 6.52 10.65
C VAL A 134 -8.17 6.09 10.81
N GLN A 135 -8.45 4.84 10.47
CA GLN A 135 -9.75 4.24 10.72
C GLN A 135 -10.14 4.41 12.20
N ASN A 136 -11.37 4.85 12.46
CA ASN A 136 -11.91 5.19 13.79
C ASN A 136 -11.42 6.52 14.41
N GLY A 137 -10.68 7.35 13.68
CA GLY A 137 -10.28 8.69 14.16
C GLY A 137 -9.16 8.67 15.19
N GLU A 138 -8.46 7.54 15.33
CA GLU A 138 -7.23 7.42 16.10
C GLU A 138 -6.14 8.32 15.51
N SER A 139 -5.21 8.79 16.34
CA SER A 139 -4.11 9.65 15.87
C SER A 139 -2.86 8.83 15.60
N LEU A 140 -2.17 9.12 14.48
CA LEU A 140 -0.84 8.57 14.23
C LEU A 140 0.15 9.20 15.21
N THR A 141 0.81 8.37 16.02
CA THR A 141 1.93 8.80 16.84
C THR A 141 3.21 8.21 16.25
N LYS A 142 4.16 9.08 15.88
CA LYS A 142 5.51 8.64 15.56
C LYS A 142 6.13 8.10 16.85
N VAL A 143 6.42 6.80 16.90
CA VAL A 143 7.10 6.23 18.07
C VAL A 143 8.52 6.77 18.06
N LYS A 144 8.90 7.51 19.11
CA LYS A 144 10.29 7.92 19.31
C LYS A 144 11.14 6.69 19.57
N GLU A 145 12.34 6.68 18.99
CA GLU A 145 13.34 5.63 19.18
C GLU A 145 13.51 5.26 20.66
N ASN A 146 13.32 3.99 20.99
CA ASN A 146 14.06 3.40 22.10
C ASN A 146 15.43 3.01 21.54
N PRO A 147 16.54 3.55 22.07
CA PRO A 147 17.88 3.28 21.54
C PRO A 147 18.30 1.80 21.59
N ASP A 148 17.54 0.94 22.29
CA ASP A 148 17.82 -0.48 22.44
C ASP A 148 17.15 -1.39 21.38
N ASP A 149 16.13 -0.93 20.64
CA ASP A 149 15.31 -1.81 19.78
C ASP A 149 15.40 -1.55 18.27
N GLY A 150 16.10 -0.52 17.81
CA GLY A 150 16.47 -0.33 16.39
C GLY A 150 15.31 -0.26 15.36
N MET A 151 14.05 -0.23 15.77
CA MET A 151 12.89 -0.11 14.89
C MET A 151 12.22 1.26 15.03
N THR A 152 12.37 2.10 14.01
CA THR A 152 11.49 3.26 13.78
C THR A 152 10.16 2.79 13.19
N GLY A 153 9.05 3.12 13.85
CA GLY A 153 7.71 2.70 13.44
C GLY A 153 6.63 3.72 13.80
N PHE A 154 5.46 3.59 13.16
CA PHE A 154 4.24 4.29 13.60
C PHE A 154 3.48 3.39 14.58
N ALA A 155 2.95 3.99 15.64
CA ALA A 155 1.98 3.34 16.51
C ALA A 155 0.68 4.15 16.49
N ILE A 156 -0.41 3.40 16.53
CA ILE A 156 -1.76 3.94 16.60
C ILE A 156 -2.18 3.88 18.07
N MET A 157 -2.62 5.01 18.62
CA MET A 157 -3.09 5.14 20.03
C MET A 157 -4.60 5.08 20.13
#